data_AF-A0A1C6PRE3-F1
#
_entry.id   AF-A0A1C6PRE3-F1
#
_cell.length_a   1.000
_cell.length_b   1.000
_cell.length_c   1.000
_cell.angle_alpha   90.00
_cell.angle_beta   90.00
_cell.angle_gamma   90.00
#
_symmetry.space_group_name_H-M   'P 1'
#
loop_
_entity.id
_entity.type
_entity.pdbx_description
1 polymer ?
#
loop_
_entity_poly.entity_id
_entity_poly.type
_entity_poly.pdbx_seq_one_letter_code
_entity_poly.pdbx_strand_id
1 'polypeptide(L)'
;MKRALSTAVVLAAALLVGACGERPQTNQHGVRFDAPPWTGSGAQANTGTAFTASGWQPGDRNAWEQHLKARMQFSQNEYTRIN
;
A
#
# COMPACT_ATOMS: atom_id res chain seq x y z
N MET A 1 43.34 3.25 -17.30
CA MET A 1 42.10 2.47 -17.52
C MET A 1 41.73 1.57 -16.34
N LYS A 2 42.60 0.64 -15.88
CA LYS A 2 42.28 -0.27 -14.75
C LYS A 2 41.87 0.46 -13.46
N ARG A 3 42.58 1.54 -13.09
CA ARG A 3 42.26 2.36 -11.91
C ARG A 3 40.89 3.04 -12.00
N ALA A 4 40.55 3.59 -13.17
CA ALA A 4 39.25 4.23 -13.40
C ALA A 4 38.09 3.22 -13.34
N LEU A 5 38.31 2.00 -13.86
CA LEU A 5 37.33 0.91 -13.76
C LEU A 5 37.11 0.47 -12.31
N SER A 6 38.19 0.34 -11.52
CA SER A 6 38.09 0.02 -10.10
C SER A 6 37.31 1.08 -9.31
N THR A 7 37.55 2.36 -9.58
CA THR A 7 36.81 3.46 -8.93
C THR A 7 35.33 3.45 -9.30
N ALA A 8 34.98 3.18 -10.56
CA ALA A 8 33.60 3.10 -11.01
C ALA A 8 32.84 1.94 -10.34
N VAL A 9 33.49 0.78 -10.18
CA VAL A 9 32.88 -0.40 -9.51
C VAL A 9 32.61 -0.12 -8.04
N VAL A 10 33.54 0.53 -7.32
CA VAL A 10 33.36 0.87 -5.90
C VAL A 10 32.21 1.86 -5.70
N LEU A 11 32.10 2.88 -6.57
CA LEU A 11 31.00 3.83 -6.52
C LEU A 11 29.64 3.18 -6.81
N ALA A 12 29.57 2.29 -7.80
CA ALA A 12 28.35 1.55 -8.11
C ALA A 12 27.92 0.63 -6.95
N ALA A 13 28.87 -0.05 -6.31
CA ALA A 13 28.60 -0.89 -5.14
C ALA A 13 28.05 -0.05 -3.96
N ALA A 14 28.63 1.13 -3.70
CA ALA A 14 28.18 2.01 -2.63
C ALA A 14 26.73 2.49 -2.83
N LEU A 15 26.33 2.77 -4.08
CA LEU A 15 24.96 3.17 -4.42
C LEU A 15 23.95 2.02 -4.22
N LEU A 16 24.33 0.78 -4.52
CA LEU A 16 23.45 -0.38 -4.36
C LEU A 16 23.17 -0.72 -2.88
N VAL A 17 24.12 -0.49 -1.97
CA VAL A 17 23.92 -0.73 -0.53
C VAL A 17 22.93 0.28 0.08
N GLY A 18 22.79 1.47 -0.51
CA GLY A 18 21.80 2.46 -0.10
C GLY A 18 20.34 2.08 -0.40
N ALA A 19 20.09 1.09 -1.26
CA ALA A 19 18.74 0.68 -1.64
C ALA A 19 17.96 -0.04 -0.51
N CYS A 20 18.65 -0.57 0.49
CA CYS A 20 18.00 -1.18 1.67
C CYS A 20 17.78 -0.19 2.83
N GLY A 21 18.09 1.10 2.62
CA GLY A 21 17.94 2.15 3.62
C GLY A 21 16.61 2.91 3.54
N GLU A 22 15.60 2.37 2.84
CA GLU A 22 14.31 3.03 2.78
C GLU A 22 13.72 3.19 4.19
N ARG A 23 13.00 4.30 4.40
CA ARG A 23 12.27 4.48 5.66
C ARG A 23 11.30 3.32 5.80
N PRO A 24 11.11 2.76 7.00
CA PRO A 24 10.10 1.73 7.20
C PRO A 24 8.78 2.20 6.59
N GLN A 25 8.22 1.43 5.65
CA GLN A 25 6.87 1.65 5.09
C GLN A 25 5.81 1.28 6.13
N THR A 26 6.02 1.74 7.35
CA THR A 26 5.09 1.61 8.45
C THR A 26 4.20 2.83 8.42
N ASN A 27 2.94 2.60 8.71
CA ASN A 27 1.92 3.61 8.91
C ASN A 27 2.15 4.39 10.24
N GLN A 28 3.39 4.81 10.50
CA GLN A 28 3.89 5.37 11.75
C GLN A 28 3.28 6.74 12.10
N HIS A 29 2.71 7.44 11.11
CA HIS A 29 2.05 8.72 11.30
C HIS A 29 0.60 8.62 10.82
N GLY A 30 -0.35 8.64 11.76
CA GLY A 30 -1.78 8.87 11.46
C GLY A 30 -2.68 7.64 11.40
N VAL A 31 -2.25 6.45 11.84
CA VAL A 31 -3.18 5.34 12.04
C VAL A 31 -3.70 5.35 13.46
N ARG A 32 -4.98 5.67 13.57
CA ARG A 32 -5.75 5.52 14.79
C ARG A 32 -6.19 4.05 14.90
N PHE A 33 -5.60 3.32 15.84
CA PHE A 33 -5.80 1.86 15.99
C PHE A 33 -7.20 1.45 16.44
N ASP A 34 -7.97 2.38 17.02
CA ASP A 34 -9.35 2.19 17.45
C ASP A 34 -10.37 2.79 16.45
N ALA A 35 -9.92 3.27 15.30
CA ALA A 35 -10.83 3.81 14.28
C ALA A 35 -11.61 2.66 13.60
N PRO A 36 -12.93 2.79 13.44
CA PRO A 36 -13.69 1.85 12.63
C PRO A 36 -13.17 1.78 11.20
N PRO A 37 -13.13 0.61 10.56
CA PRO A 37 -12.44 0.42 9.27
C PRO A 37 -13.08 1.21 8.10
N TRP A 38 -14.35 1.60 8.23
CA TRP A 38 -15.05 2.40 7.21
C TRP A 38 -14.75 3.91 7.31
N THR A 39 -14.01 4.40 8.32
CA THR A 39 -13.66 5.82 8.41
C THR A 39 -12.60 6.24 7.39
N GLY A 40 -11.94 5.28 6.73
CA GLY A 40 -10.87 5.51 5.76
C GLY A 40 -9.54 5.93 6.40
N SER A 41 -8.50 6.06 5.58
CA SER A 41 -7.14 6.43 6.01
C SER A 41 -6.94 7.93 6.30
N GLY A 42 -8.02 8.71 6.34
CA GLY A 42 -7.99 10.17 6.55
C GLY A 42 -7.41 10.96 5.37
N ALA A 43 -7.82 12.23 5.27
CA ALA A 43 -7.28 13.20 4.30
C ALA A 43 -5.97 13.81 4.81
N GLN A 44 -4.95 13.01 5.09
CA GLN A 44 -3.61 13.55 5.30
C GLN A 44 -3.06 14.01 3.95
N ALA A 45 -2.42 15.19 3.91
CA ALA A 45 -1.99 15.86 2.69
C ALA A 45 -1.16 14.98 1.72
N ASN A 46 -0.57 13.88 2.22
CA ASN A 46 0.30 12.97 1.48
C ASN A 46 -0.14 11.49 1.55
N THR A 47 -1.30 11.17 2.13
CA THR A 47 -1.80 9.78 2.27
C THR A 47 -3.25 9.69 1.83
N GLY A 48 -3.58 10.34 0.71
CA GLY A 48 -4.93 10.40 0.18
C GLY A 48 -5.60 9.02 0.05
N THR A 49 -6.80 9.04 -0.50
CA THR A 49 -7.62 7.89 -0.92
C THR A 49 -6.95 6.91 -1.92
N ALA A 50 -5.60 6.88 -1.99
CA ALA A 50 -4.79 6.09 -2.91
C ALA A 50 -5.11 4.60 -2.89
N PHE A 51 -5.65 4.08 -1.78
CA PHE A 51 -6.04 2.67 -1.63
C PHE A 51 -7.53 2.47 -1.35
N THR A 52 -8.40 3.29 -1.95
CA THR A 52 -9.85 3.11 -1.87
C THR A 52 -10.43 2.50 -3.14
N ALA A 53 -11.48 1.70 -3.01
CA ALA A 53 -12.24 1.22 -4.16
C ALA A 53 -12.97 2.40 -4.85
N SER A 54 -13.07 2.35 -6.18
CA SER A 54 -13.82 3.36 -6.94
C SER A 54 -15.27 3.45 -6.46
N GLY A 55 -15.78 4.68 -6.31
CA GLY A 55 -17.15 4.95 -5.87
C GLY A 55 -17.38 4.88 -4.36
N TRP A 56 -16.43 4.36 -3.57
CA TRP A 56 -16.54 4.36 -2.11
C TRP A 56 -16.04 5.68 -1.50
N GLN A 57 -16.72 6.14 -0.45
CA GLN A 57 -16.39 7.38 0.28
C GLN A 57 -16.03 7.08 1.74
N PRO A 58 -15.01 7.75 2.32
CA PRO A 58 -14.71 7.63 3.75
C PRO A 58 -15.93 7.95 4.62
N GLY A 59 -16.21 7.10 5.59
CA GLY A 59 -17.36 7.21 6.49
C GLY A 59 -18.60 6.43 6.04
N ASP A 60 -18.69 6.02 4.78
CA ASP A 60 -19.82 5.22 4.29
C ASP A 60 -19.66 3.74 4.67
N ARG A 61 -20.24 3.40 5.82
CA ARG A 61 -20.27 2.03 6.34
C ARG A 61 -21.04 1.08 5.43
N ASN A 62 -22.20 1.49 4.92
CA ASN A 62 -23.06 0.59 4.15
C ASN A 62 -22.39 0.21 2.82
N ALA A 63 -21.85 1.20 2.11
CA ALA A 63 -21.09 0.94 0.90
C ALA A 63 -19.84 0.08 1.20
N TRP A 64 -19.14 0.34 2.31
CA TRP A 64 -17.98 -0.46 2.73
C TRP A 64 -18.35 -1.95 2.93
N GLU A 65 -19.41 -2.23 3.69
CA GLU A 65 -19.88 -3.60 3.96
C GLU A 65 -20.34 -4.30 2.65
N GLN A 66 -21.04 -3.59 1.77
CA GLN A 66 -21.47 -4.13 0.48
C GLN A 66 -20.28 -4.48 -0.42
N HIS A 67 -19.26 -3.62 -0.50
CA HIS A 67 -18.04 -3.91 -1.26
C HIS A 67 -17.30 -5.13 -0.71
N LEU A 68 -17.28 -5.35 0.61
CA LEU A 68 -16.70 -6.55 1.20
C LEU A 68 -17.50 -7.80 0.84
N LYS A 69 -18.83 -7.75 0.98
CA LYS A 69 -19.71 -8.85 0.62
C LYS A 69 -19.53 -9.25 -0.85
N ALA A 70 -19.53 -8.28 -1.76
CA ALA A 70 -19.33 -8.54 -3.18
C ALA A 70 -17.95 -9.17 -3.47
N ARG A 71 -16.89 -8.69 -2.83
CA ARG A 71 -15.53 -9.28 -2.97
C ARG A 71 -15.47 -10.73 -2.52
N MET A 72 -16.08 -11.03 -1.37
CA MET A 72 -16.14 -12.39 -0.84
C MET A 72 -16.96 -13.32 -1.73
N GLN A 73 -18.01 -12.82 -2.39
CA GLN A 73 -18.90 -13.67 -3.18
C GLN A 73 -18.41 -13.90 -4.61
N PHE A 74 -17.85 -12.87 -5.26
CA PHE A 74 -17.64 -12.89 -6.71
C PHE A 74 -16.16 -12.87 -7.14
N SER A 75 -15.24 -12.47 -6.25
CA SER A 75 -13.84 -12.29 -6.61
C SER A 75 -12.91 -13.29 -5.95
N GLN A 76 -13.07 -13.51 -4.64
CA GLN A 76 -12.15 -14.34 -3.85
C GLN A 76 -12.70 -15.73 -3.50
N ASN A 77 -13.92 -16.04 -3.92
CA ASN A 77 -14.50 -17.35 -3.72
C ASN A 77 -14.26 -18.23 -4.93
N GLU A 78 -13.36 -19.20 -4.81
CA GLU A 78 -13.06 -20.14 -5.89
C GLU A 78 -14.19 -21.16 -6.09
N TYR A 79 -14.97 -21.45 -5.05
CA TYR A 79 -16.10 -22.39 -5.14
C TYR A 79 -17.19 -21.92 -6.11
N THR A 80 -17.28 -20.63 -6.41
CA THR A 80 -18.24 -20.05 -7.36
C THR A 80 -17.73 -19.99 -8.81
N ARG A 81 -16.55 -20.56 -9.11
CA ARG A 81 -15.98 -20.58 -10.48
C ARG A 81 -16.13 -21.92 -11.19
N ILE A 82 -16.42 -22.98 -10.44
CA ILE A 82 -16.39 -24.38 -10.90
C ILE A 82 -17.81 -24.95 -11.10
N ASN A 83 -18.84 -24.14 -10.81
CA ASN A 83 -20.26 -24.45 -10.95
C ASN A 83 -20.86 -23.77 -12.18
#